data_AF-A0A2N1PC95-F1
#
_entry.id   AF-A0A2N1PC95-F1
#
_cell.length_a   1.000
_cell.length_b   1.000
_cell.length_c   1.000
_cell.angle_alpha   90.00
_cell.angle_beta   90.00
_cell.angle_gamma   90.00
#
_symmetry.space_group_name_H-M   'P 1'
#
loop_
_entity.id
_entity.type
_entity.pdbx_description
1 polymer ?
#
loop_
_entity_poly.entity_id
_entity_poly.type
_entity_poly.pdbx_seq_one_letter_code
_entity_poly.pdbx_strand_id
1 'polypeptide(L)' 'MINIIRAKERHFSDFGWLKTYWLFSFADYYDPNNIQFGALRVFNDDVVEPGTGFPTHPHHEMEIVTVVLTGMMRRH' A
#
# COMPACT_ATOMS: atom_id res chain seq x y z
N MET A 1 24.30 7.30 0.98
CA MET A 1 23.72 8.03 -0.17
C MET A 1 22.22 8.16 0.08
N ILE A 2 21.63 9.33 -0.12
CA ILE A 2 20.21 9.58 0.13
C ILE A 2 19.46 9.47 -1.20
N ASN A 3 18.36 8.74 -1.21
CA ASN A 3 17.44 8.66 -2.34
C ASN A 3 16.12 9.35 -1.96
N ILE A 4 15.51 10.09 -2.89
CA ILE A 4 14.22 10.75 -2.70
C ILE A 4 13.29 10.22 -3.77
N ILE A 5 12.22 9.54 -3.34
CA ILE A 5 11.11 9.14 -4.21
C ILE A 5 9.96 10.11 -3.92
N ARG A 6 9.59 10.92 -4.92
CA ARG A 6 8.52 11.92 -4.76
C ARG A 6 7.16 11.23 -4.85
N ALA A 7 6.14 11.79 -4.22
CA ALA A 7 4.79 11.20 -4.20
C ALA A 7 4.24 10.88 -5.61
N LYS A 8 4.53 11.72 -6.61
CA LYS A 8 4.14 11.55 -8.01
C LYS A 8 4.87 10.44 -8.78
N GLU A 9 5.97 9.93 -8.23
CA GLU A 9 6.78 8.86 -8.82
C GLU A 9 6.35 7.48 -8.33
N ARG A 10 5.49 7.42 -7.29
CA ARG A 10 4.90 6.17 -6.81
C ARG A 10 3.98 5.58 -7.88
N HIS A 11 3.91 4.26 -7.94
CA HIS A 11 2.97 3.60 -8.82
C HIS A 11 1.54 3.86 -8.31
N PHE A 12 0.63 4.22 -9.22
CA PHE A 12 -0.76 4.47 -8.92
C PHE A 12 -1.65 3.43 -9.59
N SER A 13 -2.60 2.89 -8.84
CA SER A 13 -3.62 1.98 -9.35
C SER A 13 -5.00 2.42 -8.86
N ASP A 14 -5.99 2.35 -9.76
CA ASP A 14 -7.39 2.67 -9.47
C ASP A 14 -8.28 1.48 -9.81
N PHE A 15 -8.91 0.92 -8.78
CA PHE A 15 -9.84 -0.21 -8.88
C PHE A 15 -11.30 0.23 -8.71
N GLY A 16 -11.58 1.53 -8.86
CA GLY A 16 -12.87 2.16 -8.61
C GLY A 16 -13.13 2.40 -7.12
N TRP A 17 -13.18 1.32 -6.33
CA TRP A 17 -13.41 1.38 -4.89
C TRP A 17 -12.14 1.62 -4.06
N LEU A 18 -10.97 1.33 -4.63
CA LEU A 18 -9.65 1.54 -4.04
C LEU A 18 -8.80 2.34 -5.00
N LYS A 19 -8.30 3.48 -4.52
CA LYS A 19 -7.22 4.23 -5.14
C LYS A 19 -5.99 4.06 -4.26
N THR A 20 -4.93 3.48 -4.80
CA THR A 20 -3.74 3.13 -4.02
C THR A 20 -2.47 3.64 -4.70
N TYR A 21 -1.53 4.11 -3.89
CA TYR A 21 -0.17 4.38 -4.33
C TYR A 21 0.79 3.42 -3.65
N TRP A 22 1.52 2.64 -4.45
CA TRP A 22 2.55 1.72 -3.95
C TRP A 22 3.92 2.37 -4.04
N LEU A 23 4.60 2.47 -2.89
CA LEU A 23 5.98 2.96 -2.85
C LEU A 23 6.97 1.88 -3.30
N PHE A 24 6.75 0.61 -2.95
CA PHE A 24 7.59 -0.52 -3.35
C PHE A 24 6.85 -1.43 -4.32
N SER A 25 7.57 -2.36 -4.95
CA SER A 25 6.99 -3.44 -5.75
C SER A 25 5.95 -4.22 -4.96
N PHE A 26 4.72 -4.29 -5.46
CA PHE A 26 3.59 -4.92 -4.79
C PHE A 26 2.50 -5.32 -5.79
N ALA A 27 1.76 -6.39 -5.50
CA ALA A 27 0.73 -6.96 -6.37
C ALA A 27 1.22 -7.17 -7.82
N ASP A 28 0.61 -6.52 -8.81
CA ASP A 28 0.93 -6.59 -10.23
C ASP A 28 1.97 -5.54 -10.68
N TYR A 29 2.38 -4.63 -9.79
CA TYR A 29 3.47 -3.69 -10.04
C TYR A 29 4.83 -4.24 -9.59
N TYR A 30 5.81 -4.15 -10.47
CA TYR A 30 7.18 -4.59 -10.20
C TYR A 30 8.22 -3.60 -10.73
N ASP A 31 9.09 -3.14 -9.83
CA ASP A 31 10.33 -2.41 -10.12
C ASP A 31 11.49 -3.12 -9.40
N PRO A 32 12.40 -3.77 -10.15
CA PRO A 32 13.51 -4.52 -9.55
C PRO A 32 14.47 -3.66 -8.72
N ASN A 33 14.45 -2.33 -8.90
CA ASN A 33 15.30 -1.41 -8.15
C ASN A 33 14.64 -0.89 -6.87
N ASN A 34 13.36 -1.20 -6.64
CA ASN A 34 12.57 -0.64 -5.55
C ASN A 34 11.63 -1.69 -4.93
N ILE A 35 12.23 -2.75 -4.40
CA ILE A 35 11.50 -3.90 -3.83
C ILE A 35 11.22 -3.72 -2.33
N GLN A 36 12.09 -3.02 -1.59
CA GLN A 36 11.99 -2.82 -0.14
C GLN A 36 13.01 -1.79 0.37
N PHE A 37 12.85 -1.34 1.61
CA PHE A 37 13.87 -0.59 2.36
C PHE A 37 14.12 -1.22 3.74
N GLY A 38 15.26 -1.90 3.89
CA GLY A 38 15.54 -2.69 5.09
C GLY A 38 14.44 -3.76 5.30
N ALA A 39 13.78 -3.73 6.46
CA ALA A 39 12.66 -4.62 6.78
C ALA A 39 11.31 -4.16 6.20
N LEU A 40 11.19 -2.89 5.77
CA LEU A 40 9.95 -2.36 5.22
C LEU A 40 9.74 -2.91 3.80
N ARG A 41 8.77 -3.82 3.65
CA ARG A 41 8.49 -4.52 2.39
C ARG A 41 7.40 -3.87 1.55
N VAL A 42 6.35 -3.35 2.19
CA VAL A 42 5.18 -2.78 1.53
C VAL A 42 4.86 -1.47 2.23
N PHE A 43 4.61 -0.43 1.45
CA PHE A 43 4.18 0.87 1.96
C PHE A 43 3.17 1.45 0.97
N ASN A 44 1.90 1.40 1.36
CA ASN A 44 0.78 1.79 0.53
C ASN A 44 0.10 3.03 1.12
N ASP A 45 -0.42 3.87 0.24
CA ASP A 45 -1.21 5.06 0.57
C ASP A 45 -2.56 4.90 -0.12
N ASP A 46 -3.56 4.54 0.67
CA ASP A 46 -4.83 3.99 0.21
C ASP A 46 -5.99 4.94 0.52
N VAL A 47 -6.81 5.20 -0.51
CA VAL A 47 -8.13 5.82 -0.38
C VAL A 47 -9.17 4.78 -0.75
N VAL A 48 -10.00 4.42 0.23
CA VAL A 48 -11.03 3.39 0.12
C VAL A 48 -12.41 4.05 0.13
N GLU A 49 -13.26 3.70 -0.83
CA GLU A 49 -14.63 4.22 -0.92
C GLU A 49 -15.50 3.73 0.28
N PRO A 50 -16.41 4.57 0.81
CA PRO A 50 -17.25 4.21 1.96
C PRO A 50 -18.07 2.93 1.73
N GLY A 51 -18.14 2.06 2.73
CA GLY A 51 -18.92 0.82 2.66
C GLY A 51 -18.27 -0.32 1.86
N THR A 52 -17.06 -0.10 1.33
CA THR A 52 -16.26 -1.12 0.65
C THR A 52 -15.08 -1.57 1.51
N GLY A 53 -14.31 -2.54 1.03
CA GLY A 53 -13.14 -3.01 1.74
C GLY A 53 -12.54 -4.27 1.11
N PHE A 54 -11.40 -4.68 1.65
CA PHE A 54 -10.74 -5.89 1.22
C PHE A 54 -11.52 -7.13 1.68
N PRO A 55 -11.71 -8.15 0.83
CA PRO A 55 -12.27 -9.43 1.27
C PRO A 55 -11.32 -10.10 2.26
N THR A 56 -11.82 -11.04 3.06
CA THR A 56 -10.97 -11.85 3.94
C THR A 56 -9.90 -12.58 3.13
N HIS A 57 -8.63 -12.39 3.52
CA HIS A 57 -7.48 -13.04 2.90
C HIS A 57 -6.41 -13.37 3.95
N PRO A 58 -5.59 -14.42 3.72
CA PRO A 58 -4.56 -14.81 4.67
C PRO A 58 -3.30 -13.94 4.55
N HIS A 59 -2.60 -13.79 5.67
CA HIS A 59 -1.21 -13.33 5.71
C HIS A 59 -0.38 -14.33 6.52
N HIS A 60 0.92 -14.43 6.21
CA HIS A 60 1.87 -15.27 6.92
C HIS A 60 3.18 -14.50 7.12
N GLU A 61 3.83 -14.66 8.27
CA GLU A 61 5.16 -14.09 8.58
C GLU A 61 5.33 -12.59 8.30
N MET A 62 4.28 -11.80 8.56
CA MET A 62 4.28 -10.35 8.34
C MET A 62 3.69 -9.61 9.54
N GLU A 63 4.36 -8.53 9.94
CA GLU A 63 3.77 -7.50 10.78
C GLU A 63 3.11 -6.45 9.88
N ILE A 64 1.83 -6.15 10.13
CA ILE A 64 1.05 -5.20 9.33
C ILE A 64 0.61 -4.07 10.24
N VAL A 65 0.98 -2.84 9.88
CA VAL A 65 0.61 -1.62 10.58
C VAL A 65 -0.27 -0.79 9.66
N THR A 66 -1.43 -0.36 10.17
CA THR A 66 -2.33 0.54 9.45
C THR A 66 -2.49 1.83 10.24
N VAL A 67 -2.31 2.96 9.58
CA VAL A 67 -2.51 4.30 10.16
C VAL A 67 -3.64 4.97 9.41
N VAL A 68 -4.77 5.18 10.10
CA VAL A 68 -5.94 5.86 9.51
C VAL A 68 -5.71 7.37 9.56
N LEU A 69 -5.62 8.00 8.40
CA LEU A 69 -5.43 9.45 8.29
C LEU A 69 -6.75 10.22 8.31
N THR A 70 -7.83 9.64 7.78
CA THR A 70 -9.17 10.24 7.75
C THR A 70 -10.23 9.14 7.70
N GLY A 71 -11.38 9.37 8.34
CA GLY A 71 -12.48 8.41 8.40
C GLY A 71 -12.31 7.36 9.49
N MET A 72 -12.89 6.18 9.30
CA MET A 72 -12.74 5.03 10.20
C MET A 72 -12.55 3.75 9.39
N MET A 73 -11.81 2.81 9.98
CA MET A 73 -11.63 1.47 9.44
C MET A 73 -12.12 0.45 10.47
N ARG A 74 -12.80 -0.60 10.01
CA ARG A 74 -13.11 -1.78 10.83
C ARG A 74 -12.27 -2.95 10.35
N ARG A 75 -11.59 -3.59 11.29
CA ARG A 75 -10.94 -4.89 11.08
C ARG A 75 -11.83 -5.97 11.69
N HIS A 76 -12.07 -7.04 10.95
CA HIS A 76 -12.78 -8.22 11.41
C HIS A 76 -11.80 -9.35 11.71
#